data_AF-A0A851DK50-F1
#
_entry.id   AF-A0A851DK50-F1
#
_cell.length_a   1.000
_cell.length_b   1.000
_cell.length_c   1.000
_cell.angle_alpha   90.00
_cell.angle_beta   90.00
_cell.angle_gamma   90.00
#
_symmetry.space_group_name_H-M   'P 1'
#
loop_
_entity.id
_entity.type
_entity.pdbx_description
1 polymer ?
#
loop_
_entity_poly.entity_id
_entity_poly.type
_entity_poly.pdbx_seq_one_letter_code
_entity_poly.pdbx_strand_id
1 'polypeptide(L)'
;AYTTNRTCLDVNKECVEDEVCNKQLSLYLKVCLVSKKCNMEESAIRFFYQNMPFEVAQMMIFCDCIQSDESCHRARELLHGKPCAVSAVPPPSCLNVIHMCEENELCRKKYTTFRSKCWRHVTKKCYDDEACLETLIEGDLPCSASSDCKEAYISNWGTMLSVECTCQNLRPAERALCKLFYHMLHSKSCFS
;
A
#
# COMPACT_ATOMS: atom_id res chain seq x y z
N ALA A 1 24.52 5.01 -7.54
CA ALA A 1 23.58 6.13 -7.72
C ALA A 1 22.37 5.58 -8.48
N TYR A 2 21.29 5.25 -7.77
CA TYR A 2 20.07 4.72 -8.39
C TYR A 2 19.25 5.88 -8.95
N THR A 3 19.04 5.89 -10.27
CA THR A 3 18.43 6.99 -11.02
C THR A 3 16.93 7.11 -10.78
N THR A 4 16.48 8.34 -10.62
CA THR A 4 15.15 8.80 -10.19
C THR A 4 14.08 8.85 -11.30
N ASN A 5 14.07 7.92 -12.26
CA ASN A 5 13.06 7.93 -13.34
C ASN A 5 12.84 6.55 -13.97
N ARG A 6 12.57 5.53 -13.16
CA ARG A 6 12.25 4.18 -13.67
C ARG A 6 10.75 3.99 -13.68
N THR A 7 10.23 3.60 -14.84
CA THR A 7 8.82 3.22 -14.96
C THR A 7 8.59 1.87 -14.28
N CYS A 8 7.34 1.52 -13.97
CA CYS A 8 7.04 0.17 -13.48
C CYS A 8 7.45 -0.92 -14.46
N LEU A 9 7.46 -0.62 -15.77
CA LEU A 9 7.94 -1.55 -16.78
C LEU A 9 9.45 -1.81 -16.65
N ASP A 10 10.25 -0.77 -16.42
CA ASP A 10 11.70 -0.91 -16.25
C ASP A 10 12.04 -1.69 -14.99
N VAL A 11 11.38 -1.36 -13.87
CA VAL A 11 11.57 -2.07 -12.60
C VAL A 11 11.20 -3.55 -12.72
N ASN A 12 10.12 -3.87 -13.44
CA ASN A 12 9.73 -5.26 -13.68
C ASN A 12 10.78 -6.01 -14.52
N LYS A 13 11.29 -5.39 -15.59
CA LYS A 13 12.35 -6.00 -16.43
C LYS A 13 13.61 -6.29 -15.63
N GLU A 14 14.09 -5.32 -14.85
CA GLU A 14 15.27 -5.50 -14.01
C GLU A 14 15.07 -6.62 -12.98
N CYS A 15 13.88 -6.74 -12.39
CA CYS A 15 13.58 -7.84 -11.47
C CYS A 15 13.60 -9.21 -12.16
N VAL A 16 13.10 -9.32 -13.39
CA VAL A 16 13.09 -10.58 -14.13
C VAL A 16 14.50 -11.00 -14.55
N GLU A 17 15.39 -10.03 -14.79
CA GLU A 17 16.81 -10.27 -15.11
C GLU A 17 17.65 -10.68 -13.89
N ASP A 18 17.26 -10.25 -12.68
CA ASP A 18 17.91 -10.65 -11.42
C ASP A 18 17.42 -12.02 -10.92
N GLU A 19 18.33 -12.95 -10.65
CA GLU A 19 17.99 -14.33 -10.27
C GLU A 19 17.17 -14.40 -8.96
N VAL A 20 17.53 -13.58 -7.97
CA VAL A 20 16.89 -13.59 -6.65
C VAL A 20 15.49 -12.99 -6.76
N CYS A 21 15.38 -11.83 -7.40
CA CYS A 21 14.13 -11.11 -7.60
C CYS A 21 13.15 -11.93 -8.43
N ASN A 22 13.60 -12.47 -9.57
CA ASN A 22 12.78 -13.28 -10.46
C ASN A 22 12.25 -14.54 -9.76
N LYS A 23 13.10 -15.21 -8.95
CA LYS A 23 12.68 -16.35 -8.15
C LYS A 23 11.59 -15.98 -7.14
N GLN A 24 11.74 -14.87 -6.42
CA GLN A 24 10.74 -14.42 -5.45
C GLN A 24 9.44 -13.98 -6.14
N LEU A 25 9.54 -13.24 -7.25
CA LEU A 25 8.40 -12.82 -8.07
C LEU A 25 7.62 -14.02 -8.60
N SER A 26 8.33 -15.05 -9.08
CA SER A 26 7.72 -16.30 -9.57
C SER A 26 6.96 -17.06 -8.47
N LEU A 27 7.53 -17.15 -7.26
CA LEU A 27 6.87 -17.78 -6.11
C LEU A 27 5.60 -17.03 -5.71
N TYR A 28 5.69 -15.71 -5.63
CA TYR A 28 4.56 -14.83 -5.34
C TYR A 28 3.43 -15.01 -6.38
N LEU A 29 3.74 -14.92 -7.67
CA LEU A 29 2.75 -15.08 -8.75
C LEU A 29 2.10 -16.47 -8.74
N LYS A 30 2.89 -17.52 -8.45
CA LYS A 30 2.35 -18.89 -8.36
C LYS A 30 1.28 -19.02 -7.28
N VAL A 31 1.48 -18.39 -6.11
CA VAL A 31 0.48 -18.42 -5.04
C VAL A 31 -0.77 -17.65 -5.48
N CYS A 32 -0.60 -16.45 -6.03
CA CYS A 32 -1.71 -15.56 -6.31
C CYS A 32 -2.59 -16.00 -7.49
N LEU A 33 -2.01 -16.67 -8.48
CA LEU A 33 -2.77 -17.16 -9.63
C LEU A 33 -3.50 -18.48 -9.36
N VAL A 34 -3.08 -19.23 -8.34
CA VAL A 34 -3.60 -20.58 -8.05
C VAL A 34 -4.46 -20.62 -6.79
N SER A 35 -4.11 -19.83 -5.78
CA SER A 35 -4.89 -19.68 -4.55
C SER A 35 -6.17 -18.88 -4.82
N LYS A 36 -7.23 -19.22 -4.08
CA LYS A 36 -8.41 -18.38 -3.91
C LYS A 36 -8.62 -17.97 -2.45
N LYS A 37 -7.61 -18.22 -1.60
CA LYS A 37 -7.64 -17.90 -0.17
C LYS A 37 -6.84 -16.62 0.08
N CYS A 38 -7.57 -15.57 0.48
CA CYS A 38 -7.03 -14.25 0.81
C CYS A 38 -5.81 -14.30 1.77
N ASN A 39 -5.86 -15.12 2.82
CA ASN A 39 -4.76 -15.22 3.79
C ASN A 39 -3.44 -15.75 3.19
N MET A 40 -3.51 -16.61 2.16
CA MET A 40 -2.31 -17.12 1.49
C MET A 40 -1.71 -16.07 0.54
N GLU A 41 -2.57 -15.27 -0.08
CA GLU A 41 -2.21 -14.15 -0.97
C GLU A 41 -1.50 -13.03 -0.21
N GLU A 42 -2.06 -12.59 0.92
CA GLU A 42 -1.42 -11.60 1.80
C GLU A 42 -0.06 -12.07 2.31
N SER A 43 0.04 -13.36 2.65
CA SER A 43 1.29 -13.96 3.13
C SER A 43 2.34 -14.05 2.04
N ALA A 44 1.96 -14.31 0.79
CA ALA A 44 2.87 -14.33 -0.35
C ALA A 44 3.43 -12.94 -0.67
N ILE A 45 2.57 -11.91 -0.69
CA ILE A 45 3.02 -10.50 -0.85
C ILE A 45 3.98 -10.12 0.27
N ARG A 46 3.62 -10.43 1.52
CA ARG A 46 4.45 -10.12 2.67
C ARG A 46 5.80 -10.83 2.59
N PHE A 47 5.81 -12.10 2.22
CA PHE A 47 7.05 -12.87 2.05
C PHE A 47 7.91 -12.29 0.92
N PHE A 48 7.31 -11.90 -0.20
CA PHE A 48 8.02 -11.25 -1.29
C PHE A 48 8.76 -10.00 -0.81
N TYR A 49 8.07 -9.02 -0.22
CA TYR A 49 8.70 -7.78 0.21
C TYR A 49 9.64 -7.93 1.43
N GLN A 50 9.45 -8.95 2.28
CA GLN A 50 10.38 -9.25 3.38
C GLN A 50 11.70 -9.87 2.92
N ASN A 51 11.72 -10.55 1.78
CA ASN A 51 12.92 -11.21 1.25
C ASN A 51 13.65 -10.38 0.17
N MET A 52 13.19 -9.15 -0.08
CA MET A 52 13.81 -8.23 -1.03
C MET A 52 14.61 -7.14 -0.29
N PRO A 53 15.76 -6.70 -0.82
CA PRO A 53 16.43 -5.51 -0.32
C PRO A 53 15.47 -4.30 -0.32
N PHE A 54 15.59 -3.45 0.69
CA PHE A 54 14.70 -2.30 0.88
C PHE A 54 14.64 -1.38 -0.35
N GLU A 55 15.79 -1.12 -0.97
CA GLU A 55 15.91 -0.27 -2.15
C GLU A 55 15.13 -0.83 -3.34
N VAL A 56 15.12 -2.16 -3.49
CA VAL A 56 14.39 -2.84 -4.58
C VAL A 56 12.89 -2.80 -4.32
N ALA A 57 12.46 -3.10 -3.09
CA ALA A 57 11.06 -2.98 -2.68
C ALA A 57 10.54 -1.55 -2.89
N GLN A 58 11.35 -0.54 -2.54
CA GLN A 58 11.05 0.86 -2.74
C GLN A 58 10.84 1.20 -4.22
N MET A 59 11.70 0.71 -5.12
CA MET A 59 11.53 0.94 -6.56
C MET A 59 10.26 0.28 -7.11
N MET A 60 9.93 -0.92 -6.65
CA MET A 60 8.71 -1.62 -7.09
C MET A 60 7.43 -0.93 -6.63
N ILE A 61 7.39 -0.48 -5.38
CA ILE A 61 6.19 0.10 -4.76
C ILE A 61 5.93 1.51 -5.25
N PHE A 62 6.98 2.31 -5.48
CA PHE A 62 6.86 3.72 -5.86
C PHE A 62 7.10 3.99 -7.35
N CYS A 63 7.24 2.96 -8.18
CA CYS A 63 7.22 3.17 -9.63
C CYS A 63 5.86 3.75 -10.08
N ASP A 64 5.88 4.51 -11.18
CA ASP A 64 4.67 5.05 -11.79
C ASP A 64 4.70 4.85 -13.31
N CYS A 65 3.57 5.12 -13.96
CA CYS A 65 3.37 4.94 -15.38
C CYS A 65 2.74 6.18 -16.01
N ILE A 66 3.15 6.49 -17.24
CA ILE A 66 2.47 7.48 -18.07
C ILE A 66 1.09 6.94 -18.45
N GLN A 67 0.07 7.81 -18.51
CA GLN A 67 -1.33 7.40 -18.71
C GLN A 67 -1.55 6.54 -19.96
N SER A 68 -0.81 6.77 -21.04
CA SER A 68 -0.94 6.04 -22.31
C SER A 68 -0.14 4.73 -22.40
N ASP A 69 0.72 4.41 -21.42
CA ASP A 69 1.57 3.22 -21.48
C ASP A 69 0.89 2.00 -20.83
N GLU A 70 0.11 1.28 -21.63
CA GLU A 70 -0.59 0.07 -21.19
C GLU A 70 0.36 -1.03 -20.67
N SER A 71 1.57 -1.13 -21.24
CA SER A 71 2.54 -2.15 -20.83
C SER A 71 3.09 -1.86 -19.44
N CYS A 72 3.36 -0.58 -19.16
CA CYS A 72 3.72 -0.14 -17.82
C CYS A 72 2.59 -0.39 -16.82
N HIS A 73 1.33 -0.08 -17.17
CA HIS A 73 0.20 -0.34 -16.25
C HIS A 73 0.06 -1.82 -15.92
N ARG A 74 0.22 -2.73 -16.89
CA ARG A 74 0.23 -4.18 -16.62
C ARG A 74 1.38 -4.58 -15.70
N ALA A 75 2.57 -4.03 -15.91
CA ALA A 75 3.72 -4.28 -15.03
C ALA A 75 3.46 -3.76 -13.61
N ARG A 76 2.87 -2.56 -13.49
CA ARG A 76 2.46 -1.97 -12.21
C ARG A 76 1.48 -2.87 -11.47
N GLU A 77 0.43 -3.33 -12.15
CA GLU A 77 -0.58 -4.22 -11.54
C GLU A 77 0.04 -5.52 -11.00
N LEU A 78 0.99 -6.11 -11.74
CA LEU A 78 1.72 -7.31 -11.31
C LEU A 78 2.56 -7.07 -10.05
N LEU A 79 3.37 -6.01 -10.06
CA LEU A 79 4.24 -5.62 -8.95
C LEU A 79 3.42 -5.18 -7.71
N HIS A 80 2.27 -4.56 -7.95
CA HIS A 80 1.40 -3.97 -6.91
C HIS A 80 0.35 -4.96 -6.38
N GLY A 81 0.59 -6.27 -6.44
CA GLY A 81 -0.25 -7.22 -5.70
C GLY A 81 -1.57 -7.57 -6.38
N LYS A 82 -1.93 -6.96 -7.51
CA LYS A 82 -3.27 -7.14 -8.13
C LYS A 82 -3.63 -8.59 -8.44
N PRO A 83 -2.72 -9.48 -8.87
CA PRO A 83 -3.02 -10.91 -9.04
C PRO A 83 -3.50 -11.61 -7.77
N CYS A 84 -3.15 -11.08 -6.59
CA CYS A 84 -3.47 -11.64 -5.27
C CYS A 84 -4.51 -10.81 -4.54
N ALA A 85 -4.77 -9.58 -4.99
CA ALA A 85 -5.82 -8.77 -4.44
C ALA A 85 -7.13 -9.43 -4.88
N VAL A 86 -7.85 -10.04 -3.94
CA VAL A 86 -9.28 -10.28 -4.13
C VAL A 86 -9.87 -8.90 -4.40
N SER A 87 -10.12 -8.61 -5.67
CA SER A 87 -10.81 -7.40 -6.08
C SER A 87 -12.24 -7.58 -5.58
N ALA A 88 -12.47 -7.21 -4.32
CA ALA A 88 -13.81 -7.19 -3.76
C ALA A 88 -14.62 -6.28 -4.70
N VAL A 89 -15.67 -6.85 -5.29
CA VAL A 89 -16.61 -6.11 -6.11
C VAL A 89 -17.90 -6.03 -5.29
N PRO A 90 -18.30 -4.85 -4.78
CA PRO A 90 -17.64 -3.55 -4.92
C PRO A 90 -16.37 -3.38 -4.05
N PRO A 91 -15.45 -2.46 -4.39
CA PRO A 91 -14.28 -2.15 -3.56
C PRO A 91 -14.69 -1.75 -2.14
N PRO A 92 -13.93 -2.15 -1.10
CA PRO A 92 -14.27 -1.82 0.27
C PRO A 92 -14.12 -0.32 0.52
N SER A 93 -14.82 0.19 1.53
CA SER A 93 -14.57 1.55 1.98
C SER A 93 -13.20 1.65 2.68
N CYS A 94 -12.54 2.81 2.61
CA CYS A 94 -11.27 2.98 3.34
C CYS A 94 -11.48 2.89 4.86
N LEU A 95 -12.67 3.25 5.34
CA LEU A 95 -13.09 3.02 6.72
C LEU A 95 -13.09 1.52 7.07
N ASN A 96 -13.72 0.69 6.24
CA ASN A 96 -13.75 -0.76 6.45
C ASN A 96 -12.34 -1.37 6.41
N VAL A 97 -11.48 -0.91 5.50
CA VAL A 97 -10.08 -1.38 5.43
C VAL A 97 -9.34 -1.10 6.74
N ILE A 98 -9.51 0.09 7.33
CA ILE A 98 -8.91 0.41 8.63
C ILE A 98 -9.51 -0.46 9.74
N HIS A 99 -10.83 -0.61 9.81
CA HIS A 99 -11.48 -1.44 10.84
C HIS A 99 -11.03 -2.90 10.79
N MET A 100 -10.98 -3.50 9.59
CA MET A 100 -10.47 -4.87 9.41
C MET A 100 -8.99 -4.99 9.81
N CYS A 101 -8.20 -3.94 9.59
CA CYS A 101 -6.80 -3.91 10.01
C CYS A 101 -6.66 -3.86 11.54
N GLU A 102 -7.49 -3.07 12.22
CA GLU A 102 -7.49 -2.95 13.70
C GLU A 102 -7.89 -4.26 14.39
N GLU A 103 -8.76 -5.07 13.78
CA GLU A 103 -9.13 -6.41 14.25
C GLU A 103 -8.01 -7.45 14.06
N ASN A 104 -7.05 -7.19 13.16
CA ASN A 104 -5.94 -8.07 12.88
C ASN A 104 -4.66 -7.60 13.59
N GLU A 105 -4.15 -8.38 14.56
CA GLU A 105 -3.00 -7.98 15.39
C GLU A 105 -1.75 -7.57 14.58
N LEU A 106 -1.42 -8.31 13.53
CA LEU A 106 -0.27 -8.02 12.67
C LEU A 106 -0.48 -6.71 11.90
N CYS A 107 -1.67 -6.52 11.34
CA CYS A 107 -2.01 -5.33 10.59
C CYS A 107 -2.04 -4.10 11.51
N ARG A 108 -2.72 -4.18 12.65
CA ARG A 108 -2.76 -3.13 13.68
C ARG A 108 -1.36 -2.64 14.05
N LYS A 109 -0.43 -3.56 14.35
CA LYS A 109 0.96 -3.20 14.69
C LYS A 109 1.68 -2.44 13.55
N LYS A 110 1.49 -2.89 12.31
CA LYS A 110 2.07 -2.23 11.11
C LYS A 110 1.43 -0.85 10.90
N TYR A 111 0.11 -0.75 11.04
CA TYR A 111 -0.64 0.50 10.92
C TYR A 111 -0.22 1.54 11.97
N THR A 112 -0.10 1.15 13.24
CA THR A 112 0.40 2.04 14.30
C THR A 112 1.79 2.57 13.97
N THR A 113 2.68 1.71 13.47
CA THR A 113 4.04 2.09 13.06
C THR A 113 3.97 3.08 11.90
N PHE A 114 3.22 2.76 10.84
CA PHE A 114 3.00 3.62 9.68
C PHE A 114 2.51 5.02 10.08
N ARG A 115 1.45 5.10 10.89
CA ARG A 115 0.91 6.39 11.35
C ARG A 115 1.94 7.18 12.15
N SER A 116 2.67 6.53 13.06
CA SER A 116 3.66 7.22 13.90
C SER A 116 4.85 7.80 13.10
N LYS A 117 5.26 7.12 12.02
CA LYS A 117 6.41 7.50 11.19
C LYS A 117 6.02 8.48 10.09
N CYS A 118 4.85 8.34 9.49
CA CYS A 118 4.39 9.16 8.37
C CYS A 118 3.52 10.34 8.79
N TRP A 119 2.59 10.11 9.73
CA TRP A 119 1.50 11.01 10.08
C TRP A 119 1.57 11.43 11.55
N ARG A 120 2.79 11.72 12.04
CA ARG A 120 3.07 12.02 13.46
C ARG A 120 2.15 13.11 14.05
N HIS A 121 1.77 14.12 13.26
CA HIS A 121 0.85 15.17 13.68
C HIS A 121 -0.56 14.64 13.95
N VAL A 122 -1.06 13.75 13.10
CA VAL A 122 -2.33 13.04 13.30
C VAL A 122 -2.26 12.19 14.57
N THR A 123 -1.23 11.35 14.69
CA THR A 123 -1.07 10.46 15.85
C THR A 123 -1.00 11.24 17.17
N LYS A 124 -0.26 12.34 17.22
CA LYS A 124 -0.14 13.15 18.44
C LYS A 124 -1.43 13.89 18.82
N LYS A 125 -2.20 14.33 17.83
CA LYS A 125 -3.40 15.16 18.05
C LYS A 125 -4.61 14.32 18.40
N CYS A 126 -4.82 13.21 17.69
CA CYS A 126 -6.05 12.42 17.81
C CYS A 126 -5.83 10.96 18.24
N TYR A 127 -4.60 10.43 18.21
CA TYR A 127 -4.37 8.98 18.38
C TYR A 127 -5.37 8.18 17.53
N ASP A 128 -6.12 7.25 18.12
CA ASP A 128 -7.09 6.39 17.42
C ASP A 128 -8.54 6.89 17.57
N ASP A 129 -8.75 8.10 18.09
CA ASP A 129 -10.09 8.67 18.29
C ASP A 129 -10.71 9.16 16.97
N GLU A 130 -11.65 8.39 16.43
CA GLU A 130 -12.33 8.70 15.16
C GLU A 130 -13.04 10.05 15.18
N ALA A 131 -13.68 10.42 16.31
CA ALA A 131 -14.37 11.69 16.45
C ALA A 131 -13.39 12.88 16.31
N CYS A 132 -12.19 12.80 16.88
CA CYS A 132 -11.12 13.78 16.67
C CYS A 132 -10.61 13.75 15.23
N LEU A 133 -10.41 12.56 14.65
CA LEU A 133 -9.92 12.41 13.27
C LEU A 133 -10.85 13.07 12.25
N GLU A 134 -12.17 12.98 12.44
CA GLU A 134 -13.19 13.65 11.61
C GLU A 134 -13.05 15.18 11.57
N THR A 135 -12.41 15.79 12.58
CA THR A 135 -12.17 17.25 12.63
C THR A 135 -10.93 17.69 11.86
N LEU A 136 -10.10 16.75 11.39
CA LEU A 136 -8.86 17.06 10.70
C LEU A 136 -9.11 17.42 9.24
N ILE A 137 -8.41 18.46 8.77
CA ILE A 137 -8.44 18.90 7.37
C ILE A 137 -7.29 18.23 6.64
N GLU A 138 -7.58 17.51 5.55
CA GLU A 138 -6.58 16.76 4.76
C GLU A 138 -5.36 17.60 4.39
N GLY A 139 -5.55 18.88 3.99
CA GLY A 139 -4.47 19.78 3.58
C GLY A 139 -3.51 20.21 4.69
N ASP A 140 -3.87 20.00 5.96
CA ASP A 140 -3.06 20.37 7.13
C ASP A 140 -2.28 19.19 7.73
N LEU A 141 -2.20 18.07 6.99
CA LEU A 141 -1.56 16.85 7.43
C LEU A 141 -0.25 16.65 6.67
N PRO A 142 0.87 17.25 7.11
CA PRO A 142 2.14 17.03 6.45
C PRO A 142 2.58 15.58 6.67
N CYS A 143 2.78 14.86 5.56
CA CYS A 143 3.47 13.58 5.60
C CYS A 143 4.98 13.79 5.79
N SER A 144 5.64 12.95 6.60
CA SER A 144 7.07 13.11 6.85
C SER A 144 7.95 12.77 5.64
N ALA A 145 7.49 11.92 4.73
CA ALA A 145 8.22 11.39 3.57
C ALA A 145 9.63 10.82 3.86
N SER A 146 9.94 10.57 5.14
CA SER A 146 11.24 10.10 5.63
C SER A 146 11.52 8.64 5.23
N SER A 147 12.78 8.19 5.34
CA SER A 147 13.15 6.78 5.11
C SER A 147 12.33 5.84 5.99
N ASP A 148 12.24 6.15 7.29
CA ASP A 148 11.40 5.41 8.24
C ASP A 148 9.92 5.35 7.81
N CYS A 149 9.41 6.42 7.21
CA CYS A 149 8.04 6.45 6.70
C CYS A 149 7.88 5.56 5.46
N LYS A 150 8.85 5.57 4.53
CA LYS A 150 8.87 4.67 3.37
C LYS A 150 8.93 3.20 3.81
N GLU A 151 9.81 2.87 4.74
CA GLU A 151 9.91 1.54 5.35
C GLU A 151 8.58 1.11 5.99
N ALA A 152 7.97 1.99 6.78
CA ALA A 152 6.69 1.69 7.42
C ALA A 152 5.56 1.52 6.39
N TYR A 153 5.53 2.33 5.32
CA TYR A 153 4.57 2.18 4.23
C TYR A 153 4.75 0.86 3.47
N ILE A 154 5.99 0.55 3.08
CA ILE A 154 6.34 -0.71 2.40
C ILE A 154 5.98 -1.91 3.29
N SER A 155 6.12 -1.78 4.61
CA SER A 155 5.76 -2.85 5.54
C SER A 155 4.25 -3.19 5.53
N ASN A 156 3.37 -2.29 5.09
CA ASN A 156 1.93 -2.56 5.00
C ASN A 156 1.58 -3.53 3.86
N TRP A 157 2.49 -3.75 2.91
CA TRP A 157 2.28 -4.70 1.82
C TRP A 157 2.14 -6.13 2.34
N GLY A 158 1.08 -6.80 1.91
CA GLY A 158 0.69 -8.11 2.45
C GLY A 158 -0.15 -8.01 3.73
N THR A 159 -0.91 -6.92 3.83
CA THR A 159 -2.02 -6.72 4.76
C THR A 159 -3.20 -6.08 4.02
N MET A 160 -4.34 -5.93 4.67
CA MET A 160 -5.51 -5.28 4.08
C MET A 160 -5.29 -3.81 3.72
N LEU A 161 -4.29 -3.14 4.30
CA LEU A 161 -3.95 -1.74 4.00
C LEU A 161 -3.42 -1.53 2.57
N SER A 162 -2.95 -2.58 1.88
CA SER A 162 -2.51 -2.49 0.48
C SER A 162 -3.66 -2.67 -0.51
N VAL A 163 -4.88 -2.96 -0.05
CA VAL A 163 -6.06 -3.11 -0.91
C VAL A 163 -6.56 -1.73 -1.34
N GLU A 164 -6.89 -1.59 -2.63
CA GLU A 164 -7.50 -0.36 -3.14
C GLU A 164 -8.90 -0.17 -2.52
N CYS A 165 -9.12 0.99 -1.90
CA CYS A 165 -10.35 1.35 -1.22
C CYS A 165 -10.99 2.60 -1.84
N THR A 166 -12.30 2.76 -1.64
CA THR A 166 -13.06 3.91 -2.14
C THR A 166 -13.83 4.61 -1.03
N CYS A 167 -14.16 5.89 -1.20
CA CYS A 167 -15.08 6.61 -0.33
C CYS A 167 -16.39 6.98 -1.04
N GLN A 168 -16.65 6.32 -2.17
CA GLN A 168 -17.92 6.45 -2.90
C GLN A 168 -19.05 5.76 -2.11
N ASN A 169 -20.27 6.24 -2.28
CA ASN A 169 -21.49 5.65 -1.70
C ASN A 169 -21.57 5.58 -0.16
N LEU A 170 -20.72 6.32 0.56
CA LEU A 170 -20.81 6.48 2.01
C LEU A 170 -21.78 7.60 2.43
N ARG A 171 -22.32 7.45 3.64
CA ARG A 171 -23.14 8.49 4.30
C ARG A 171 -22.30 9.76 4.48
N PRO A 172 -22.91 10.95 4.51
CA PRO A 172 -22.17 12.21 4.67
C PRO A 172 -21.29 12.26 5.92
N ALA A 173 -21.76 11.70 7.04
CA ALA A 173 -21.01 11.66 8.30
C ALA A 173 -19.70 10.87 8.18
N GLU A 174 -19.74 9.68 7.57
CA GLU A 174 -18.58 8.78 7.43
C GLU A 174 -17.60 9.24 6.33
N ARG A 175 -18.07 10.12 5.42
CA ARG A 175 -17.30 10.50 4.23
C ARG A 175 -16.05 11.29 4.57
N ALA A 176 -16.10 12.16 5.58
CA ALA A 176 -14.95 12.95 6.00
C ALA A 176 -13.82 12.04 6.51
N LEU A 177 -14.14 11.17 7.46
CA LEU A 177 -13.20 10.19 8.02
C LEU A 177 -12.65 9.24 6.96
N CYS A 178 -13.51 8.74 6.05
CA CYS A 178 -13.05 7.88 4.98
C CYS A 178 -12.02 8.57 4.08
N LYS A 179 -12.26 9.83 3.69
CA LYS A 179 -11.32 10.55 2.82
C LYS A 179 -9.99 10.83 3.51
N LEU A 180 -10.01 11.10 4.82
CA LEU A 180 -8.79 11.17 5.62
C LEU A 180 -7.99 9.86 5.52
N PHE A 181 -8.64 8.71 5.73
CA PHE A 181 -7.97 7.42 5.61
C PHE A 181 -7.50 7.13 4.18
N TYR A 182 -8.30 7.47 3.16
CA TYR A 182 -7.89 7.38 1.77
C TYR A 182 -6.62 8.20 1.50
N HIS A 183 -6.59 9.46 1.95
CA HIS A 183 -5.42 10.33 1.85
C HIS A 183 -4.20 9.70 2.52
N MET A 184 -4.35 9.19 3.73
CA MET A 184 -3.24 8.58 4.48
C MET A 184 -2.69 7.30 3.86
N LEU A 185 -3.54 6.46 3.25
CA LEU A 185 -3.15 5.19 2.66
C LEU A 185 -2.60 5.31 1.23
N HIS A 186 -2.96 6.37 0.50
CA HIS A 186 -2.55 6.54 -0.88
C HIS A 186 -1.10 7.04 -0.98
N SER A 187 -0.20 6.28 -1.63
CA SER A 187 1.24 6.61 -1.70
C SER A 187 1.54 7.99 -2.26
N LYS A 188 0.79 8.43 -3.29
CA LYS A 188 0.97 9.75 -3.92
C LYS A 188 0.67 10.93 -2.99
N SER A 189 0.01 10.70 -1.86
CA SER A 189 -0.19 11.73 -0.82
C SER A 189 1.09 12.06 -0.06
N CYS A 190 2.11 11.20 -0.11
CA CYS A 190 3.33 11.33 0.68
C CYS A 190 4.63 11.25 -0.14
N PHE A 191 4.65 10.50 -1.25
CA PHE A 191 5.89 10.11 -1.93
C PHE A 191 5.94 10.49 -3.42
N SER A 192 5.24 11.55 -3.82
CA SER A 192 5.22 12.08 -5.20
C SER A 192 6.59 12.56 -5.67
#